data_AF-A0A0K2XID2-F1
#
_entry.id   AF-A0A0K2XID2-F1
#
_cell.length_a   1.000
_cell.length_b   1.000
_cell.length_c   1.000
_cell.angle_alpha   90.00
_cell.angle_beta   90.00
_cell.angle_gamma   90.00
#
_symmetry.space_group_name_H-M   'P 1'
#
loop_
_entity.id
_entity.type
_entity.pdbx_description
1 polymer ?
#
loop_
_entity_poly.entity_id
_entity_poly.type
_entity_poly.pdbx_seq_one_letter_code
_entity_poly.pdbx_strand_id
1 'polypeptide(L)'
;MLPLIFGLPAALNFAESFIDNVFRDKVTPKLGSILYCRLVGPTTHTGIYVGDQQIVELLGSGEVKLSSPKEFISGTQAMSIYISCKGSEAVGFADAAQRAKSLVGQTLNYPAMGIPTEKHEYNCHCFVYECLTGAHDSQKWTLLDIEAEFRGKYFDNWRVWDLKSEELF
;
A
#
# COMPACT_ATOMS: atom_id res chain seq x y z
N MET A 1 -14.55 28.45 -19.36
CA MET A 1 -13.57 27.35 -19.22
C MET A 1 -12.70 27.67 -18.01
N LEU A 2 -12.90 26.98 -16.90
CA LEU A 2 -12.05 27.12 -15.71
C LEU A 2 -10.81 26.24 -15.94
N PRO A 3 -9.57 26.75 -15.86
CA PRO A 3 -8.39 25.92 -16.02
C PRO A 3 -8.35 24.95 -14.84
N LEU A 4 -8.38 23.66 -15.17
CA LEU A 4 -8.41 22.59 -14.19
C LEU A 4 -7.12 22.64 -13.36
N ILE A 5 -7.33 22.68 -12.05
CA ILE A 5 -6.34 22.68 -10.99
C ILE A 5 -5.52 21.37 -11.05
N PHE A 6 -4.47 21.33 -11.88
CA PHE A 6 -3.52 20.20 -11.86
C PHE A 6 -2.40 20.39 -10.82
N GLY A 7 -2.15 21.62 -10.38
CA GLY A 7 -1.06 21.93 -9.44
C GLY A 7 -1.36 21.68 -7.95
N LEU A 8 -2.61 21.83 -7.50
CA LEU A 8 -2.92 21.66 -6.07
C LEU A 8 -2.76 20.23 -5.56
N PRO A 9 -3.21 19.16 -6.25
CA PRO A 9 -3.08 17.79 -5.72
C PRO A 9 -1.62 17.38 -5.53
N ALA A 10 -0.76 17.72 -6.49
CA ALA A 10 0.68 17.43 -6.42
C ALA A 10 1.36 18.24 -5.29
N ALA A 11 1.03 19.54 -5.16
CA ALA A 11 1.58 20.39 -4.10
C ALA A 11 1.13 19.93 -2.70
N LEU A 12 -0.12 19.48 -2.54
CA LEU A 12 -0.63 18.93 -1.29
C LEU A 12 0.04 17.61 -0.94
N ASN A 13 0.17 16.68 -1.89
CA ASN A 13 0.90 15.42 -1.69
C ASN A 13 2.37 15.68 -1.31
N PHE A 14 3.01 16.65 -1.96
CA PHE A 14 4.37 17.07 -1.64
C PHE A 14 4.45 17.65 -0.22
N ALA A 15 3.54 18.53 0.17
CA ALA A 15 3.51 19.13 1.50
C ALA A 15 3.25 18.08 2.61
N GLU A 16 2.29 17.17 2.42
CA GLU A 16 2.03 16.07 3.36
C GLU A 16 3.25 15.15 3.48
N SER A 17 3.80 14.70 2.35
CA SER A 17 5.00 13.87 2.33
C SER A 17 6.20 14.57 2.97
N PHE A 18 6.36 15.88 2.75
CA PHE A 18 7.41 16.67 3.39
C PHE A 18 7.20 16.75 4.90
N ILE A 19 5.98 17.02 5.38
CA ILE A 19 5.69 17.07 6.81
C ILE A 19 5.95 15.71 7.46
N ASP A 20 5.48 14.63 6.85
CA ASP A 20 5.67 13.28 7.37
C ASP A 20 7.15 12.86 7.34
N ASN A 21 7.93 13.27 6.33
CA ASN A 21 9.37 12.97 6.25
C ASN A 21 10.23 13.80 7.22
N VAL A 22 9.80 15.01 7.56
CA VAL A 22 10.60 15.96 8.36
C VAL A 22 10.22 15.92 9.84
N PHE A 23 8.95 15.68 10.17
CA PHE A 23 8.44 15.80 11.54
C PHE A 23 8.02 14.48 12.18
N ARG A 24 7.84 13.38 11.43
CA ARG A 24 7.58 12.05 12.01
C ARG A 24 8.84 11.19 11.91
N ASP A 25 9.14 10.41 12.96
CA ASP A 25 10.24 9.45 12.86
C ASP A 25 9.95 8.44 11.76
N LYS A 26 10.91 8.30 10.85
CA LYS A 26 10.89 7.25 9.84
C LYS A 26 11.14 5.90 10.50
N VAL A 27 10.63 4.83 9.89
CA VAL A 27 10.69 3.48 10.44
C VAL A 27 11.02 2.46 9.36
N THR A 28 11.64 1.35 9.73
CA THR A 28 11.85 0.21 8.83
C THR A 28 10.73 -0.82 9.04
N PRO A 29 10.13 -1.38 7.97
CA PRO A 29 9.02 -2.33 8.11
C PRO A 29 9.50 -3.66 8.70
N LYS A 30 8.59 -4.32 9.41
CA LYS A 30 8.78 -5.70 9.89
C LYS A 30 8.15 -6.66 8.89
N LEU A 31 8.61 -7.92 8.86
CA LEU A 31 8.05 -8.94 7.99
C LEU A 31 6.51 -8.99 8.12
N GLY A 32 5.80 -8.79 7.01
CA GLY A 32 4.35 -8.74 6.95
C GLY A 32 3.73 -7.38 7.26
N SER A 33 4.50 -6.31 7.42
CA SER A 33 3.95 -4.97 7.57
C SER A 33 3.05 -4.62 6.40
N ILE A 34 1.89 -4.03 6.71
CA ILE A 34 1.02 -3.42 5.71
C ILE A 34 1.70 -2.13 5.24
N LEU A 35 1.83 -1.98 3.93
CA LEU A 35 2.38 -0.81 3.28
C LEU A 35 1.30 -0.13 2.44
N TYR A 36 1.34 1.20 2.35
CA TYR A 36 0.60 1.93 1.32
C TYR A 36 1.36 3.13 0.76
N CYS A 37 1.02 3.54 -0.46
CA CYS A 37 1.42 4.81 -1.04
C CYS A 37 0.22 5.52 -1.70
N ARG A 38 0.35 6.81 -2.02
CA ARG A 38 -0.71 7.57 -2.71
C ARG A 38 -0.54 7.42 -4.23
N LEU A 39 -1.57 6.92 -4.91
CA LEU A 39 -1.61 6.77 -6.37
C LEU A 39 -1.78 8.11 -7.08
N VAL A 40 -3.01 8.66 -7.06
CA VAL A 40 -3.40 9.97 -7.62
C VAL A 40 -4.61 10.46 -6.82
N GLY A 41 -4.57 11.70 -6.33
CA GLY A 41 -5.65 12.24 -5.49
C GLY A 41 -5.86 11.41 -4.21
N PRO A 42 -7.10 11.08 -3.79
CA PRO A 42 -7.36 10.31 -2.58
C PRO A 42 -7.09 8.80 -2.72
N THR A 43 -6.75 8.30 -3.91
CA THR A 43 -6.57 6.87 -4.17
C THR A 43 -5.25 6.38 -3.60
N THR A 44 -5.28 5.23 -2.93
CA THR A 44 -4.11 4.57 -2.33
C THR A 44 -3.84 3.22 -2.96
N HIS A 45 -2.57 2.84 -2.95
CA HIS A 45 -2.09 1.52 -3.34
C HIS A 45 -1.50 0.80 -2.14
N THR A 46 -1.76 -0.50 -1.98
CA THR A 46 -1.32 -1.28 -0.82
C THR A 46 -0.51 -2.50 -1.21
N GLY A 47 0.38 -2.89 -0.31
CA GLY A 47 1.19 -4.10 -0.43
C GLY A 47 1.60 -4.65 0.94
N ILE A 48 2.22 -5.83 0.92
CA ILE A 48 2.78 -6.48 2.12
C ILE A 48 4.30 -6.46 2.02
N TYR A 49 4.99 -5.97 3.06
CA TYR A 49 6.43 -6.11 3.16
C TYR A 49 6.82 -7.56 3.41
N VAL A 50 7.76 -8.09 2.61
CA VAL A 50 8.13 -9.52 2.67
C VAL A 50 9.60 -9.79 2.97
N GLY A 51 10.33 -8.78 3.46
CA GLY A 51 11.76 -8.85 3.76
C GLY A 51 12.63 -8.33 2.62
N ASP A 52 13.91 -8.11 2.89
CA ASP A 52 14.94 -7.76 1.89
C ASP A 52 14.58 -6.58 0.96
N GLN A 53 13.92 -5.55 1.51
CA GLN A 53 13.40 -4.41 0.75
C GLN A 53 12.38 -4.79 -0.35
N GLN A 54 11.73 -5.94 -0.21
CA GLN A 54 10.74 -6.42 -1.17
C GLN A 54 9.32 -6.26 -0.64
N ILE A 55 8.43 -5.96 -1.57
CA ILE A 55 7.02 -5.74 -1.37
C ILE A 55 6.29 -6.69 -2.30
N VAL A 56 5.31 -7.43 -1.78
CA VAL A 56 4.36 -8.13 -2.65
C VAL A 56 3.14 -7.23 -2.84
N GLU A 57 2.79 -7.01 -4.09
CA GLU A 57 1.66 -6.18 -4.50
C GLU A 57 0.83 -6.88 -5.57
N LEU A 58 -0.43 -6.48 -5.68
CA LEU A 58 -1.29 -6.84 -6.80
C LEU A 58 -1.38 -5.66 -7.77
N LEU A 59 -0.88 -5.84 -8.98
CA LEU A 59 -0.91 -4.83 -10.03
C LEU A 59 -2.30 -4.73 -10.66
N GLY A 60 -2.61 -3.59 -11.29
CA GLY A 60 -3.86 -3.41 -12.04
C GLY A 60 -4.02 -4.34 -13.26
N SER A 61 -2.94 -5.02 -13.68
CA SER A 61 -2.97 -6.12 -14.65
C SER A 61 -3.52 -7.43 -14.07
N GLY A 62 -3.67 -7.53 -12.75
CA GLY A 62 -3.96 -8.75 -12.03
C GLY A 62 -2.74 -9.57 -11.62
N GLU A 63 -1.53 -9.18 -12.04
CA GLU A 63 -0.31 -9.88 -11.63
C GLU A 63 0.02 -9.60 -10.16
N VAL A 64 0.26 -10.66 -9.40
CA VAL A 64 0.87 -10.56 -8.07
C VAL A 64 2.38 -10.51 -8.24
N LYS A 65 2.96 -9.33 -8.03
CA LYS A 65 4.36 -9.04 -8.30
C LYS A 65 5.15 -8.88 -7.02
N LEU A 66 6.40 -9.34 -7.05
CA LEU A 66 7.43 -8.99 -6.07
C LEU A 66 8.18 -7.75 -6.58
N SER A 67 8.10 -6.65 -5.85
CA SER A 67 8.58 -5.34 -6.26
C SER A 67 9.53 -4.73 -5.23
N SER A 68 10.52 -3.99 -5.73
CA SER A 68 11.31 -3.04 -4.94
C SER A 68 10.47 -1.81 -4.54
N PRO A 69 10.94 -0.96 -3.61
CA PRO A 69 10.20 0.25 -3.22
C PRO A 69 9.99 1.20 -4.40
N LYS A 70 11.02 1.35 -5.24
CA LYS A 70 10.96 2.12 -6.49
C LYS A 70 9.91 1.60 -7.46
N GLU A 71 9.80 0.28 -7.64
CA GLU A 71 8.78 -0.31 -8.51
C GLU A 71 7.37 -0.13 -7.93
N PHE A 72 7.21 -0.27 -6.62
CA PHE A 72 5.92 -0.14 -5.93
C PHE A 72 5.30 1.26 -6.05
N ILE A 73 6.14 2.31 -6.15
CA ILE A 73 5.65 3.68 -6.39
C ILE A 73 5.68 4.08 -7.88
N SER A 74 6.18 3.22 -8.76
CA SER A 74 6.28 3.52 -10.19
C SER A 74 4.90 3.71 -10.81
N GLY A 75 4.72 4.80 -11.56
CA GLY A 75 3.41 5.16 -12.14
C GLY A 75 2.44 5.82 -11.16
N THR A 76 2.87 6.12 -9.93
CA THR A 76 2.11 6.88 -8.93
C THR A 76 2.64 8.32 -8.80
N GLN A 77 1.96 9.16 -8.02
CA GLN A 77 2.46 10.46 -7.54
C GLN A 77 3.07 10.37 -6.13
N ALA A 78 3.32 9.16 -5.61
CA ALA A 78 3.82 8.97 -4.27
C ALA A 78 5.28 9.43 -4.13
N MET A 79 5.53 10.16 -3.05
CA MET A 79 6.88 10.56 -2.61
C MET A 79 7.36 9.80 -1.37
N SER A 80 6.50 8.94 -0.83
CA SER A 80 6.73 8.17 0.38
C SER A 80 5.96 6.86 0.32
N ILE A 81 6.48 5.83 0.98
CA ILE A 81 5.75 4.62 1.33
C ILE A 81 5.48 4.67 2.84
N TYR A 82 4.26 4.36 3.24
CA TYR A 82 3.80 4.40 4.62
C TYR A 82 3.66 2.98 5.19
N ILE A 83 4.03 2.82 6.45
CA ILE A 83 4.09 1.55 7.17
C ILE A 83 3.10 1.59 8.34
N SER A 84 2.33 0.52 8.49
CA SER A 84 1.47 0.30 9.66
C SER A 84 2.29 0.19 10.96
N CYS A 85 2.01 1.07 11.92
CA CYS A 85 2.77 1.20 13.17
C CYS A 85 1.89 1.23 14.41
N LYS A 86 2.44 0.74 15.53
CA LYS A 86 1.88 0.92 16.87
C LYS A 86 2.83 1.80 17.67
N GLY A 87 2.42 3.03 17.96
CA GLY A 87 3.32 4.03 18.51
C GLY A 87 4.47 4.36 17.53
N SER A 88 5.71 4.10 17.94
CA SER A 88 6.92 4.31 17.12
C SER A 88 7.41 3.08 16.36
N GLU A 89 6.75 1.95 16.54
CA GLU A 89 7.23 0.65 16.05
C GLU A 89 6.39 0.17 14.88
N ALA A 90 7.05 -0.33 13.82
CA ALA A 90 6.37 -1.05 12.75
C ALA A 90 5.71 -2.33 13.30
N VAL A 91 4.57 -2.69 12.72
CA VAL A 91 3.81 -3.91 13.03
C VAL A 91 3.97 -4.88 11.88
N GLY A 92 4.23 -6.15 12.16
CA GLY A 92 4.41 -7.20 11.15
C GLY A 92 3.43 -8.36 11.34
N PHE A 93 2.95 -8.91 10.22
CA PHE A 93 2.08 -10.07 10.17
C PHE A 93 2.76 -11.19 9.37
N ALA A 94 3.60 -12.00 10.03
CA ALA A 94 4.45 -12.98 9.35
C ALA A 94 3.67 -13.94 8.44
N ASP A 95 2.50 -14.41 8.90
CA ASP A 95 1.62 -15.26 8.10
C ASP A 95 1.10 -14.56 6.84
N ALA A 96 0.89 -13.25 6.90
CA ALA A 96 0.50 -12.45 5.74
C ALA A 96 1.63 -12.34 4.73
N ALA A 97 2.88 -12.18 5.19
CA ALA A 97 4.03 -12.23 4.30
C ALA A 97 4.18 -13.60 3.63
N GLN A 98 3.94 -14.69 4.36
CA GLN A 98 3.98 -16.04 3.81
C GLN A 98 2.90 -16.24 2.74
N ARG A 99 1.65 -15.85 3.03
CA ARG A 99 0.54 -15.91 2.06
C ARG A 99 0.84 -15.06 0.83
N ALA A 100 1.26 -13.81 1.02
CA ALA A 100 1.62 -12.92 -0.09
C ALA A 100 2.72 -13.53 -0.97
N LYS A 101 3.82 -14.03 -0.37
CA LYS A 101 4.90 -14.71 -1.13
C LYS A 101 4.40 -15.92 -1.92
N SER A 102 3.47 -16.70 -1.38
CA SER A 102 2.93 -17.89 -2.06
C SER A 102 2.11 -17.58 -3.31
N LEU A 103 1.63 -16.34 -3.45
CA LEU A 103 0.84 -15.88 -4.57
C LEU A 103 1.68 -15.18 -5.66
N VAL A 104 2.97 -14.93 -5.43
CA VAL A 104 3.85 -14.26 -6.40
C VAL A 104 3.88 -15.02 -7.73
N GLY A 105 3.73 -14.28 -8.84
CA GLY A 105 3.68 -14.81 -10.20
C GLY A 105 2.30 -15.33 -10.64
N GLN A 106 1.31 -15.35 -9.75
CA GLN A 106 -0.07 -15.65 -10.14
C GLN A 106 -0.75 -14.42 -10.74
N THR A 107 -1.72 -14.68 -11.61
CA THR A 107 -2.63 -13.65 -12.13
C THR A 107 -4.01 -13.84 -11.49
N LEU A 108 -4.42 -12.86 -10.68
CA LEU A 108 -5.73 -12.78 -10.05
C LEU A 108 -6.68 -11.95 -10.91
N ASN A 109 -7.98 -12.24 -10.82
CA ASN A 109 -9.00 -11.55 -11.62
C ASN A 109 -9.26 -10.13 -11.12
N TYR A 110 -8.39 -9.20 -11.54
CA TYR A 110 -8.51 -7.77 -11.27
C TYR A 110 -9.47 -7.10 -12.28
N PRO A 111 -10.39 -6.21 -11.85
CA PRO A 111 -11.28 -5.51 -12.77
C PRO A 111 -10.51 -4.60 -13.73
N ALA A 112 -10.80 -4.76 -15.02
CA ALA A 112 -10.38 -3.79 -16.01
C ALA A 112 -10.90 -2.38 -15.65
N MET A 113 -10.06 -1.35 -15.81
CA MET A 113 -10.37 0.06 -15.51
C MET A 113 -10.67 0.39 -14.04
N GLY A 114 -10.45 -0.53 -13.10
CA GLY A 114 -10.65 -0.28 -11.66
C GLY A 114 -12.12 -0.12 -11.24
N ILE A 115 -13.07 -0.55 -12.09
CA ILE A 115 -14.50 -0.54 -11.78
C ILE A 115 -14.89 -1.95 -11.29
N PRO A 116 -15.34 -2.12 -10.04
CA PRO A 116 -15.85 -3.39 -9.56
C PRO A 116 -17.01 -3.85 -10.44
N THR A 117 -17.07 -5.15 -10.74
CA THR A 117 -18.26 -5.72 -11.38
C THR A 117 -18.70 -6.95 -10.60
N GLU A 118 -19.89 -7.47 -10.89
CA GLU A 118 -20.38 -8.76 -10.37
C GLU A 118 -19.42 -9.96 -10.61
N LYS A 119 -18.40 -9.81 -11.47
CA LYS A 119 -17.38 -10.82 -11.76
C LYS A 119 -15.97 -10.44 -11.30
N HIS A 120 -15.75 -9.20 -10.86
CA HIS A 120 -14.42 -8.67 -10.57
C HIS A 120 -14.38 -8.07 -9.17
N GLU A 121 -13.81 -8.85 -8.27
CA GLU A 121 -13.88 -8.67 -6.82
C GLU A 121 -12.50 -8.46 -6.16
N TYR A 122 -11.45 -8.31 -6.95
CA TYR A 122 -10.09 -8.11 -6.45
C TYR A 122 -9.55 -6.72 -6.74
N ASN A 123 -8.97 -6.10 -5.73
CA ASN A 123 -8.00 -5.05 -5.92
C ASN A 123 -6.82 -5.22 -4.94
N CYS A 124 -5.89 -4.26 -4.93
CA CYS A 124 -4.73 -4.31 -4.03
C CYS A 124 -5.11 -4.31 -2.53
N HIS A 125 -6.23 -3.69 -2.15
CA HIS A 125 -6.74 -3.70 -0.77
C HIS A 125 -7.36 -5.05 -0.41
N CYS A 126 -8.18 -5.63 -1.29
CA CYS A 126 -8.73 -7.00 -1.11
C CYS A 126 -7.59 -8.01 -0.97
N PHE A 127 -6.56 -7.90 -1.81
CA PHE A 127 -5.38 -8.76 -1.77
C PHE A 127 -4.66 -8.68 -0.40
N VAL A 128 -4.42 -7.46 0.09
CA VAL A 128 -3.80 -7.26 1.41
C VAL A 128 -4.69 -7.80 2.52
N TYR A 129 -6.00 -7.56 2.45
CA TYR A 129 -6.96 -8.08 3.43
C TYR A 129 -6.96 -9.61 3.49
N GLU A 130 -6.97 -10.27 2.34
CA GLU A 130 -6.90 -11.72 2.23
C GLU A 130 -5.55 -12.26 2.73
N CYS A 131 -4.45 -11.57 2.42
CA CYS A 131 -3.16 -11.89 3.01
C CYS A 131 -3.19 -11.76 4.53
N LEU A 132 -3.91 -10.81 5.12
CA LEU A 132 -3.96 -10.66 6.58
C LEU A 132 -4.87 -11.69 7.26
N THR A 133 -6.02 -12.01 6.67
CA THR A 133 -7.05 -12.86 7.29
C THR A 133 -7.00 -14.32 6.86
N GLY A 134 -6.44 -14.61 5.69
CA GLY A 134 -6.56 -15.90 5.02
C GLY A 134 -7.93 -16.14 4.37
N ALA A 135 -8.79 -15.11 4.29
CA ALA A 135 -10.12 -15.20 3.72
C ALA A 135 -10.34 -14.08 2.67
N HIS A 136 -10.89 -14.46 1.53
CA HIS A 136 -11.30 -13.50 0.51
C HIS A 136 -12.58 -12.76 0.94
N ASP A 137 -12.59 -11.44 0.80
CA ASP A 137 -13.76 -10.59 1.02
C ASP A 137 -13.76 -9.44 -0.02
N SER A 138 -14.68 -9.54 -0.97
CA SER A 138 -14.80 -8.60 -2.08
C SER A 138 -15.29 -7.21 -1.68
N GLN A 139 -15.77 -7.05 -0.44
CA GLN A 139 -16.21 -5.76 0.09
C GLN A 139 -15.05 -4.92 0.65
N LYS A 140 -13.85 -5.51 0.79
CA LYS A 140 -12.67 -4.87 1.40
C LYS A 140 -11.83 -4.11 0.37
N TRP A 141 -12.47 -3.14 -0.28
CA TRP A 141 -11.96 -2.48 -1.47
C TRP A 141 -11.05 -1.28 -1.20
N THR A 142 -10.99 -0.78 0.02
CA THR A 142 -10.29 0.47 0.33
C THR A 142 -9.33 0.31 1.50
N LEU A 143 -8.38 1.24 1.61
CA LEU A 143 -7.52 1.32 2.79
C LEU A 143 -8.34 1.49 4.08
N LEU A 144 -9.49 2.20 4.01
CA LEU A 144 -10.38 2.38 5.16
C LEU A 144 -10.97 1.06 5.64
N ASP A 145 -11.20 0.10 4.74
CA ASP A 145 -11.72 -1.22 5.12
C ASP A 145 -10.68 -2.05 5.89
N ILE A 146 -9.40 -1.93 5.51
CA ILE A 146 -8.27 -2.50 6.26
C ILE A 146 -8.15 -1.78 7.61
N GLU A 147 -8.23 -0.44 7.63
CA GLU A 147 -8.15 0.31 8.89
C GLU A 147 -9.30 -0.03 9.85
N ALA A 148 -10.52 -0.18 9.35
CA ALA A 148 -11.69 -0.50 10.17
C ALA A 148 -11.54 -1.83 10.91
N GLU A 149 -10.89 -2.83 10.30
CA GLU A 149 -10.70 -4.16 10.89
C GLU A 149 -9.44 -4.24 11.76
N PHE A 150 -8.34 -3.61 11.33
CA PHE A 150 -7.02 -3.85 11.93
C PHE A 150 -6.52 -2.70 12.81
N ARG A 151 -6.97 -1.47 12.58
CA ARG A 151 -6.51 -0.29 13.33
C ARG A 151 -7.12 -0.28 14.74
N GLY A 152 -6.38 0.23 15.71
CA GLY A 152 -6.72 0.21 17.14
C GLY A 152 -6.40 -1.13 17.81
N LYS A 153 -6.60 -2.26 17.11
CA LYS A 153 -6.23 -3.59 17.60
C LYS A 153 -4.74 -3.89 17.40
N TYR A 154 -4.24 -3.71 16.18
CA TYR A 154 -2.88 -4.11 15.81
C TYR A 154 -1.93 -2.94 15.57
N PHE A 155 -2.40 -1.89 14.90
CA PHE A 155 -1.64 -0.66 14.63
C PHE A 155 -2.52 0.56 14.92
N ASP A 156 -1.94 1.73 15.18
CA ASP A 156 -2.68 2.97 15.49
C ASP A 156 -2.32 4.15 14.59
N ASN A 157 -1.20 4.08 13.86
CA ASN A 157 -0.75 5.13 12.96
C ASN A 157 0.04 4.58 11.75
N TRP A 158 0.33 5.49 10.83
CA TRP A 158 1.16 5.25 9.64
C TRP A 158 2.40 6.14 9.68
N ARG A 159 3.58 5.53 9.49
CA ARG A 159 4.87 6.25 9.44
C ARG A 159 5.58 6.01 8.13
N VAL A 160 6.40 6.98 7.73
CA VAL A 160 7.19 6.89 6.50
C VAL A 160 8.24 5.79 6.62
N TRP A 161 8.42 4.99 5.57
CA TRP A 161 9.54 4.07 5.45
C TRP A 161 10.85 4.85 5.37
N ASP A 162 11.77 4.58 6.31
CA ASP A 162 13.16 5.02 6.22
C ASP A 162 13.89 4.37 5.04
N LEU A 163 13.77 5.00 3.88
CA LEU A 163 14.45 4.68 2.64
C LEU A 163 15.35 5.84 2.23
N LYS A 164 16.48 5.51 1.61
CA LYS A 164 17.29 6.48 0.87
C LYS A 164 16.57 6.87 -0.42
N SER A 165 16.86 8.07 -0.92
CA SER A 165 16.24 8.55 -2.15
C SER A 165 16.51 7.64 -3.35
N GLU A 166 17.70 7.05 -3.46
CA GLU A 166 18.03 6.09 -4.53
C GLU A 166 17.30 4.74 -4.45
N GLU A 167 16.77 4.38 -3.27
CA GLU A 167 15.95 3.15 -3.10
C GLU A 167 14.49 3.40 -3.53
N LEU A 168 14.10 4.68 -3.60
CA LEU A 168 12.74 5.11 -3.95
C LEU A 168 12.64 5.66 -5.39
N PHE A 169 13.70 6.28 -5.93
CA PHE A 169 13.69 6.99 -7.23
C PHE A 169 14.75 6.56 -8.24
#